data_AF-A0A1C6HS76-F1
#
_entry.id   AF-A0A1C6HS76-F1
#
_cell.length_a   1.000
_cell.length_b   1.000
_cell.length_c   1.000
_cell.angle_alpha   90.00
_cell.angle_beta   90.00
_cell.angle_gamma   90.00
#
_symmetry.space_group_name_H-M   'P 1'
#
loop_
_entity.id
_entity.type
_entity.pdbx_description
1 polymer ?
#
loop_
_entity_poly.entity_id
_entity_poly.type
_entity_poly.pdbx_seq_one_letter_code
_entity_poly.pdbx_strand_id
1 'polypeptide(L)'
;MEIQSEFDLVADKVEKALAEQDYKRQNVDSQNDKEITALYTSEDTAYNIVYYKAKMRMVLRQCEMSGAEPDNNWKSVATWLFDPEVDTEKEADNIASDFIETIQGPKQQAITQTRKKKKKDNDGNVDSLFLANRMVNYFPELKEDIAYEKLHYANFRGITFAKEKILPLFKQYVANEGANNLGKLSKSLNDIYNMGDLDVKGIISYILFNSIEDEKKREMLLENFTEANKKVIVAAFSLRGKKIKPEKPKKKRSGMFMEALEAKQQAGK
;
A
#
# COMPACT_ATOMS: atom_id res chain seq x y z
N MET A 1 -32.37 22.84 8.99
CA MET A 1 -30.98 22.55 9.37
C MET A 1 -30.16 23.78 9.04
N GLU A 2 -29.27 24.26 9.90
CA GLU A 2 -28.51 25.48 9.61
C GLU A 2 -27.20 25.08 8.95
N ILE A 3 -27.05 25.34 7.65
CA ILE A 3 -25.84 25.07 6.85
C ILE A 3 -24.52 25.44 7.53
N GLN A 4 -24.54 26.40 8.47
CA GLN A 4 -23.39 26.75 9.29
C GLN A 4 -22.89 25.56 10.12
N SER A 5 -23.79 24.82 10.77
CA SER A 5 -23.46 23.64 11.58
C SER A 5 -22.81 22.53 10.75
N GLU A 6 -23.34 22.24 9.56
CA GLU A 6 -22.78 21.21 8.70
C GLU A 6 -21.46 21.65 8.04
N PHE A 7 -21.36 22.93 7.68
CA PHE A 7 -20.10 23.50 7.21
C PHE A 7 -19.01 23.42 8.28
N ASP A 8 -19.33 23.79 9.52
CA ASP A 8 -18.39 23.74 10.65
C ASP A 8 -17.95 22.31 10.95
N LEU A 9 -18.87 21.33 10.85
CA LEU A 9 -18.52 19.91 10.96
C LEU A 9 -17.49 19.49 9.89
N VAL A 10 -17.69 19.86 8.63
CA VAL A 10 -16.74 19.55 7.55
C VAL A 10 -15.41 20.25 7.80
N ALA A 11 -15.46 21.54 8.15
CA ALA A 11 -14.29 22.36 8.41
C ALA A 11 -13.46 21.78 9.58
N ASP A 12 -14.08 21.44 10.70
CA ASP A 12 -13.42 20.89 11.89
C ASP A 12 -12.75 19.55 11.63
N LYS A 13 -13.38 18.68 10.83
CA LYS A 13 -12.79 17.38 10.46
C LYS A 13 -11.60 17.56 9.53
N VAL A 14 -11.72 18.43 8.54
CA VAL A 14 -10.63 18.74 7.62
C VAL A 14 -9.48 19.47 8.34
N GLU A 15 -9.80 20.39 9.25
CA GLU A 15 -8.82 21.10 10.08
C GLU A 15 -7.96 20.13 10.89
N LYS A 16 -8.58 19.14 11.55
CA LYS A 16 -7.84 18.10 12.29
C LYS A 16 -6.87 17.33 11.39
N ALA A 17 -7.28 16.99 10.17
CA ALA A 17 -6.43 16.27 9.21
C ALA A 17 -5.29 17.15 8.64
N LEU A 18 -5.55 18.44 8.48
CA LEU A 18 -4.58 19.43 8.00
C LEU A 18 -3.56 19.82 9.09
N ALA A 19 -3.98 19.86 10.35
CA ALA A 19 -3.11 20.14 11.49
C ALA A 19 -2.00 19.08 11.66
N GLU A 20 -2.23 17.82 11.27
CA GLU A 20 -1.20 16.77 11.24
C GLU A 20 -0.10 17.04 10.19
N GLN A 21 -0.33 17.96 9.26
CA GLN A 21 0.58 18.35 8.18
C GLN A 21 1.02 19.81 8.30
N ASP A 22 1.03 20.35 9.53
CA ASP A 22 1.50 21.71 9.87
C ASP A 22 0.71 22.87 9.23
N TYR A 23 -0.49 22.62 8.71
CA TYR A 23 -1.38 23.69 8.26
C TYR A 23 -2.02 24.42 9.44
N LYS A 24 -2.26 25.71 9.27
CA LYS A 24 -2.91 26.57 10.26
C LYS A 24 -4.16 27.21 9.68
N ARG A 25 -5.25 27.17 10.46
CA ARG A 25 -6.48 27.89 10.15
C ARG A 25 -6.22 29.39 10.22
N GLN A 26 -6.57 30.09 9.15
CA GLN A 26 -6.47 31.54 9.08
C GLN A 26 -7.77 32.18 9.53
N ASN A 27 -7.65 33.29 10.26
CA ASN A 27 -8.80 34.07 10.69
C ASN A 27 -9.22 35.00 9.54
N VAL A 28 -10.08 34.48 8.67
CA VAL A 28 -10.69 35.21 7.56
C VAL A 28 -12.17 35.42 7.84
N ASP A 29 -12.78 36.44 7.24
CA ASP A 29 -14.23 36.63 7.27
C ASP A 29 -14.90 35.38 6.67
N SER A 30 -15.39 34.53 7.56
CA SER A 30 -15.78 33.15 7.28
C SER A 30 -17.19 33.04 6.69
N GLN A 31 -17.91 34.15 6.59
CA GLN A 31 -19.28 34.16 6.12
C GLN A 31 -19.65 35.51 5.48
N ASN A 32 -20.25 35.44 4.29
CA ASN A 32 -20.99 36.55 3.71
C ASN A 32 -22.34 36.04 3.13
N ASP A 33 -23.10 36.92 2.49
CA ASP A 33 -24.41 36.57 1.94
C ASP A 33 -24.37 35.49 0.84
N LYS A 34 -23.21 35.29 0.22
CA LYS A 34 -23.03 34.38 -0.93
C LYS A 34 -22.31 33.09 -0.57
N GLU A 35 -21.38 33.12 0.37
CA GLU A 35 -20.52 31.99 0.69
C GLU A 35 -20.13 31.91 2.16
N ILE A 36 -19.79 30.69 2.57
CA ILE A 36 -19.16 30.35 3.85
C ILE A 36 -17.79 29.77 3.54
N THR A 37 -16.74 30.18 4.26
CA THR A 37 -15.35 29.86 3.91
C THR A 37 -14.48 29.55 5.14
N ALA A 38 -13.58 28.58 4.97
CA ALA A 38 -12.52 28.26 5.92
C ALA A 38 -11.19 28.12 5.17
N LEU A 39 -10.19 28.93 5.55
CA LEU A 39 -8.86 28.97 4.92
C LEU A 39 -7.81 28.34 5.83
N TYR A 40 -6.95 27.51 5.23
CA TYR A 40 -5.83 26.84 5.88
C TYR A 40 -4.57 27.05 5.05
N THR A 41 -3.45 27.39 5.68
CA THR A 41 -2.17 27.64 4.99
C THR A 41 -1.03 26.85 5.61
N SER A 42 -0.09 26.41 4.78
CA SER A 42 1.22 25.87 5.15
C SER A 42 2.33 26.75 4.56
N GLU A 43 3.58 26.27 4.57
CA GLU A 43 4.71 26.98 3.94
C GLU A 43 4.59 27.02 2.41
N ASP A 44 4.10 25.93 1.80
CA ASP A 44 4.12 25.77 0.33
C ASP A 44 2.73 25.97 -0.32
N THR A 45 1.64 25.61 0.36
CA THR A 45 0.30 25.62 -0.25
C THR A 45 -0.81 26.05 0.72
N ALA A 46 -1.95 26.44 0.15
CA ALA A 46 -3.15 26.79 0.89
C ALA A 46 -4.35 25.95 0.43
N TYR A 47 -5.19 25.55 1.39
CA TYR A 47 -6.49 24.94 1.15
C TYR A 47 -7.60 25.85 1.61
N ASN A 48 -8.68 25.90 0.85
CA ASN A 48 -9.86 26.64 1.21
C ASN A 48 -11.12 25.82 0.95
N ILE A 49 -11.98 25.72 1.95
CA ILE A 49 -13.30 25.09 1.85
C ILE A 49 -14.30 26.21 1.66
N VAL A 50 -15.13 26.13 0.61
CA VAL A 50 -16.17 27.11 0.32
C VAL A 50 -17.51 26.43 0.13
N TYR A 51 -18.52 26.90 0.84
CA TYR A 51 -19.90 26.59 0.51
C TYR A 51 -20.53 27.75 -0.26
N TYR A 52 -20.94 27.49 -1.51
CA TYR A 52 -21.63 28.48 -2.34
C TYR A 52 -23.14 28.37 -2.15
N LYS A 53 -23.75 29.29 -1.41
CA LYS A 53 -25.19 29.25 -1.04
C LYS A 53 -26.11 29.15 -2.25
N ALA A 54 -25.88 29.96 -3.29
CA ALA A 54 -26.69 29.98 -4.50
C ALA A 54 -26.54 28.72 -5.38
N LYS A 55 -25.46 27.96 -5.22
CA LYS A 55 -25.15 26.77 -6.03
C LYS A 55 -25.30 25.47 -5.23
N MET A 56 -25.64 25.55 -3.95
CA MET A 56 -25.81 24.41 -3.04
C MET A 56 -24.66 23.41 -3.18
N ARG A 57 -23.43 23.91 -3.09
CA ARG A 57 -22.25 23.08 -3.26
C ARG A 57 -21.12 23.48 -2.34
N MET A 58 -20.47 22.47 -1.79
CA MET A 58 -19.24 22.61 -1.04
C MET A 58 -18.05 22.28 -1.92
N VAL A 59 -17.01 23.10 -1.89
CA VAL A 59 -15.85 23.02 -2.78
C VAL A 59 -14.59 23.07 -1.94
N LEU A 60 -13.72 22.09 -2.13
CA LEU A 60 -12.35 22.15 -1.69
C LEU A 60 -11.50 22.68 -2.84
N ARG A 61 -10.76 23.76 -2.58
CA ARG A 61 -9.83 24.37 -3.53
C ARG A 61 -8.44 24.52 -2.93
N GLN A 62 -7.43 24.50 -3.80
CA GLN A 62 -6.03 24.59 -3.46
C GLN A 62 -5.35 25.69 -4.28
N CYS A 63 -4.35 26.37 -3.71
CA CYS A 63 -3.43 27.23 -4.44
C CYS A 63 -2.03 27.20 -3.81
N GLU A 64 -1.06 27.83 -4.47
CA GLU A 64 0.31 27.94 -3.96
C GLU A 64 0.44 29.15 -3.02
N MET A 65 1.47 29.14 -2.17
CA MET A 65 1.84 30.28 -1.33
C MET A 65 2.78 31.22 -2.10
N SER A 66 2.51 32.52 -2.03
CA SER A 66 3.41 33.59 -2.50
C SER A 66 3.96 34.33 -1.28
N GLY A 67 5.01 33.75 -0.68
CA GLY A 67 5.54 34.23 0.60
C GLY A 67 4.59 33.90 1.75
N ALA A 68 4.09 34.92 2.46
CA ALA A 68 3.23 34.73 3.63
C ALA A 68 1.73 34.63 3.31
N GLU A 69 1.34 34.87 2.05
CA GLU A 69 -0.07 34.90 1.63
C GLU A 69 -0.32 33.92 0.47
N PRO A 70 -1.53 33.35 0.36
CA PRO A 70 -1.92 32.57 -0.81
C PRO A 70 -1.85 33.41 -2.10
N ASP A 71 -1.40 32.81 -3.20
CA ASP A 71 -1.33 33.47 -4.50
C ASP A 71 -2.71 33.75 -5.14
N ASN A 72 -3.77 33.22 -4.52
CA ASN A 72 -5.18 33.31 -4.92
C ASN A 72 -5.52 32.68 -6.29
N ASN A 73 -4.61 31.92 -6.89
CA ASN A 73 -4.85 31.14 -8.10
C ASN A 73 -5.53 29.80 -7.75
N TRP A 74 -6.76 29.90 -7.27
CA TRP A 74 -7.49 28.75 -6.73
C TRP A 74 -7.87 27.72 -7.79
N LYS A 75 -7.40 26.48 -7.61
CA LYS A 75 -7.81 25.30 -8.35
C LYS A 75 -8.80 24.47 -7.52
N SER A 76 -9.97 24.17 -8.08
CA SER A 76 -10.92 23.25 -7.46
C SER A 76 -10.37 21.82 -7.50
N VAL A 77 -10.29 21.16 -6.35
CA VAL A 77 -9.77 19.77 -6.23
C VAL A 77 -10.86 18.77 -5.85
N ALA A 78 -11.93 19.20 -5.16
CA ALA A 78 -13.13 18.39 -4.95
C ALA A 78 -14.38 19.29 -4.92
N THR A 79 -15.53 18.77 -5.35
CA THR A 79 -16.79 19.50 -5.39
C THR A 79 -17.95 18.56 -5.12
N TRP A 80 -18.75 18.90 -4.12
CA TRP A 80 -19.94 18.16 -3.71
C TRP A 80 -21.16 19.05 -3.74
N LEU A 81 -22.28 18.50 -4.18
CA LEU A 81 -23.59 19.11 -3.94
C LEU A 81 -23.95 18.86 -2.47
N PHE A 82 -24.54 19.88 -1.85
CA PHE A 82 -25.06 19.79 -0.49
C PHE A 82 -26.26 20.73 -0.39
N ASP A 83 -27.45 20.14 -0.27
CA ASP A 83 -28.71 20.83 -0.08
C ASP A 83 -29.10 20.82 1.41
N PRO A 84 -29.05 21.96 2.12
CA PRO A 84 -29.35 22.04 3.56
C PRO A 84 -30.79 21.65 3.94
N GLU A 85 -31.70 21.54 2.96
CA GLU A 85 -33.08 21.14 3.19
C GLU A 85 -33.28 19.62 3.18
N VAL A 86 -32.41 18.88 2.46
CA VAL A 86 -32.59 17.45 2.17
C VAL A 86 -31.44 16.61 2.72
N ASP A 87 -30.21 17.14 2.64
CA ASP A 87 -29.01 16.47 3.06
C ASP A 87 -28.81 16.60 4.58
N THR A 88 -28.20 15.57 5.16
CA THR A 88 -28.04 15.43 6.61
C THR A 88 -26.58 15.54 7.03
N GLU A 89 -26.35 15.47 8.34
CA GLU A 89 -25.02 15.33 8.93
C GLU A 89 -24.20 14.18 8.28
N LYS A 90 -24.87 13.11 7.82
CA LYS A 90 -24.20 11.99 7.14
C LYS A 90 -23.60 12.40 5.80
N GLU A 91 -24.28 13.24 5.03
CA GLU A 91 -23.76 13.77 3.78
C GLU A 91 -22.59 14.70 4.04
N ALA A 92 -22.67 15.56 5.07
CA ALA A 92 -21.55 16.37 5.52
C ALA A 92 -20.34 15.50 5.93
N ASP A 93 -20.57 14.38 6.63
CA ASP A 93 -19.54 13.41 6.99
C ASP A 93 -18.85 12.75 5.78
N ASN A 94 -19.63 12.44 4.74
CA ASN A 94 -19.10 11.89 3.49
C ASN A 94 -18.24 12.93 2.77
N ILE A 95 -18.70 14.19 2.70
CA ILE A 95 -17.96 15.30 2.10
C ILE A 95 -16.63 15.51 2.85
N ALA A 96 -16.67 15.53 4.18
CA ALA A 96 -15.46 15.66 5.01
C ALA A 96 -14.48 14.52 4.73
N SER A 97 -14.97 13.28 4.62
CA SER A 97 -14.14 12.11 4.34
C SER A 97 -13.45 12.21 2.98
N ASP A 98 -14.18 12.60 1.93
CA ASP A 98 -13.65 12.81 0.57
C ASP A 98 -12.62 13.95 0.52
N PHE A 99 -12.88 15.06 1.21
CA PHE A 99 -11.94 16.18 1.29
C PHE A 99 -10.65 15.79 2.02
N ILE A 100 -10.75 15.04 3.11
CA ILE A 100 -9.59 14.52 3.83
C ILE A 100 -8.78 13.58 2.95
N GLU A 101 -9.43 12.67 2.21
CA GLU A 101 -8.76 11.77 1.26
C GLU A 101 -8.11 12.52 0.10
N THR A 102 -8.74 13.60 -0.36
CA THR A 102 -8.17 14.47 -1.40
C THR A 102 -6.94 15.22 -0.89
N ILE A 103 -6.96 15.74 0.34
CA ILE A 103 -5.86 16.50 0.96
C ILE A 103 -4.67 15.59 1.32
N GLN A 104 -4.95 14.47 2.00
CA GLN A 104 -3.90 13.55 2.43
C GLN A 104 -3.29 12.81 1.23
N GLY A 105 -3.90 12.95 0.05
CA GLY A 105 -3.78 11.96 -1.00
C GLY A 105 -4.23 10.61 -0.47
N PRO A 106 -4.05 9.55 -1.25
CA PRO A 106 -4.46 8.26 -0.77
C PRO A 106 -3.62 7.88 0.46
N LYS A 107 -4.32 7.56 1.56
CA LYS A 107 -3.73 7.38 2.89
C LYS A 107 -2.62 6.33 2.85
N GLN A 108 -1.35 6.73 3.00
CA GLN A 108 -0.41 5.85 3.66
C GLN A 108 -0.85 5.78 5.12
N GLN A 109 -1.67 4.78 5.45
CA GLN A 109 -2.05 4.53 6.83
C GLN A 109 -0.76 4.39 7.63
N ALA A 110 -0.45 5.42 8.43
CA ALA A 110 0.58 5.38 9.45
C ALA A 110 0.10 4.43 10.56
N ILE A 111 0.06 3.13 10.26
CA ILE A 111 -0.04 2.11 11.28
C ILE A 111 1.29 2.15 12.01
N THR A 112 1.24 2.70 13.22
CA THR A 112 2.32 2.77 14.19
C THR A 112 3.01 1.42 14.27
N GLN A 113 4.12 1.25 13.54
CA GLN A 113 4.91 0.04 13.67
C GLN A 113 5.67 0.12 14.99
N THR A 114 5.09 -0.50 16.02
CA THR A 114 5.90 -1.32 16.91
C THR A 114 6.60 -2.36 16.04
N ARG A 115 7.75 -1.97 15.49
CA ARG A 115 8.73 -2.88 14.89
C ARG A 115 9.06 -3.89 15.99
N LYS A 116 8.38 -5.04 16.00
CA LYS A 116 8.94 -6.25 16.57
C LYS A 116 10.26 -6.42 15.83
N LYS A 117 11.36 -6.10 16.52
CA LYS A 117 12.72 -6.30 16.06
C LYS A 117 12.79 -7.69 15.42
N LYS A 118 12.77 -7.75 14.08
CA LYS A 118 13.26 -8.93 13.38
C LYS A 118 14.69 -9.08 13.85
N LYS A 119 14.99 -10.24 14.42
CA LYS A 119 16.35 -10.61 14.80
C LYS A 119 17.25 -10.29 13.61
N LYS A 120 18.21 -9.41 13.85
CA LYS A 120 19.28 -9.05 12.94
C LYS A 120 20.13 -10.30 12.78
N ASP A 121 19.87 -11.05 11.73
CA ASP A 121 20.86 -11.93 11.13
C ASP A 121 20.62 -11.97 9.62
N ASN A 122 21.69 -11.59 8.93
CA ASN A 122 21.96 -11.56 7.50
C ASN A 122 21.62 -10.29 6.71
N ASP A 123 22.71 -9.71 6.22
CA ASP A 123 22.90 -8.55 5.34
C ASP A 123 21.90 -8.43 4.19
N GLY A 124 21.44 -7.20 3.92
CA GLY A 124 21.04 -6.73 2.58
C GLY A 124 20.02 -7.54 1.75
N ASN A 125 19.16 -8.33 2.38
CA ASN A 125 18.32 -9.29 1.64
C ASN A 125 17.24 -8.60 0.78
N VAL A 126 17.25 -8.87 -0.52
CA VAL A 126 16.27 -8.40 -1.52
C VAL A 126 14.88 -8.94 -1.16
N ASP A 127 13.89 -8.05 -1.06
CA ASP A 127 12.53 -8.40 -0.67
C ASP A 127 11.57 -8.52 -1.87
N SER A 128 10.35 -8.95 -1.59
CA SER A 128 9.33 -9.16 -2.62
C SER A 128 8.90 -7.86 -3.35
N LEU A 129 9.04 -6.70 -2.70
CA LEU A 129 8.78 -5.41 -3.35
C LEU A 129 9.89 -5.07 -4.34
N PHE A 130 11.15 -5.33 -4.01
CA PHE A 130 12.26 -5.17 -4.93
C PHE A 130 12.12 -6.08 -6.16
N LEU A 131 11.71 -7.34 -5.96
CA LEU A 131 11.37 -8.24 -7.08
C LEU A 131 10.31 -7.61 -7.98
N ALA A 132 9.20 -7.12 -7.42
CA ALA A 132 8.13 -6.49 -8.19
C ALA A 132 8.62 -5.26 -8.99
N ASN A 133 9.40 -4.37 -8.35
CA ASN A 133 10.00 -3.23 -9.05
C ASN A 133 10.97 -3.66 -10.16
N ARG A 134 11.70 -4.78 -9.99
CA ARG A 134 12.57 -5.29 -11.06
C ARG A 134 11.77 -5.85 -12.24
N MET A 135 10.59 -6.42 -11.98
CA MET A 135 9.70 -6.94 -13.03
C MET A 135 9.09 -5.82 -13.90
N VAL A 136 9.03 -4.57 -13.40
CA VAL A 136 8.61 -3.40 -14.19
C VAL A 136 9.43 -3.19 -15.46
N ASN A 137 10.71 -3.62 -15.46
CA ASN A 137 11.57 -3.53 -16.65
C ASN A 137 11.07 -4.41 -17.81
N TYR A 138 10.25 -5.42 -17.51
CA TYR A 138 9.63 -6.32 -18.48
C TYR A 138 8.15 -6.00 -18.65
N PHE A 139 7.50 -5.54 -17.59
CA PHE A 139 6.06 -5.30 -17.50
C PHE A 139 5.78 -3.88 -16.92
N PRO A 140 5.89 -2.82 -17.74
CA PRO A 140 5.73 -1.44 -17.28
C PRO A 140 4.38 -1.16 -16.59
N GLU A 141 3.32 -1.90 -16.95
CA GLU A 141 1.99 -1.84 -16.37
C GLU A 141 1.98 -2.13 -14.85
N LEU A 142 2.97 -2.88 -14.35
CA LEU A 142 3.09 -3.16 -12.93
C LEU A 142 3.36 -1.90 -12.08
N LYS A 143 3.79 -0.78 -12.68
CA LYS A 143 4.04 0.46 -11.93
C LYS A 143 2.81 0.93 -11.19
N GLU A 144 1.67 0.96 -11.90
CA GLU A 144 0.39 1.41 -11.33
C GLU A 144 -0.11 0.41 -10.29
N ASP A 145 -0.01 -0.89 -10.58
CA ASP A 145 -0.39 -1.93 -9.63
C ASP A 145 0.47 -1.90 -8.35
N ILE A 146 1.78 -1.66 -8.46
CA ILE A 146 2.68 -1.53 -7.30
C ILE A 146 2.33 -0.28 -6.50
N ALA A 147 2.03 0.84 -7.18
CA ALA A 147 1.60 2.07 -6.52
C ALA A 147 0.30 1.82 -5.76
N TYR A 148 -0.68 1.18 -6.40
CA TYR A 148 -1.95 0.77 -5.77
C TYR A 148 -1.71 -0.15 -4.56
N GLU A 149 -0.85 -1.16 -4.69
CA GLU A 149 -0.58 -2.12 -3.61
C GLU A 149 0.08 -1.44 -2.39
N LYS A 150 1.05 -0.55 -2.62
CA LYS A 150 1.68 0.25 -1.56
C LYS A 150 0.68 1.17 -0.86
N LEU A 151 -0.36 1.55 -1.59
CA LEU A 151 -1.31 2.54 -1.15
C LEU A 151 -2.47 1.94 -0.35
N HIS A 152 -2.91 0.76 -0.74
CA HIS A 152 -4.11 0.12 -0.17
C HIS A 152 -3.78 -0.89 0.94
N TYR A 153 -2.51 -1.29 1.09
CA TYR A 153 -2.10 -2.30 2.06
C TYR A 153 -0.95 -1.84 2.94
N ALA A 154 -1.07 -2.14 4.24
CA ALA A 154 -0.07 -1.78 5.24
C ALA A 154 1.34 -2.32 4.98
N ASN A 155 1.43 -3.46 4.29
CA ASN A 155 2.69 -4.02 3.80
C ASN A 155 2.46 -4.55 2.40
N PHE A 156 3.48 -4.47 1.56
CA PHE A 156 3.44 -5.04 0.22
C PHE A 156 3.19 -6.56 0.30
N ARG A 157 2.05 -7.04 -0.21
CA ARG A 157 1.67 -8.46 -0.12
C ARG A 157 2.32 -9.24 -1.25
N GLY A 158 3.64 -9.37 -1.21
CA GLY A 158 4.45 -9.87 -2.34
C GLY A 158 4.00 -11.20 -2.94
N ILE A 159 3.57 -12.16 -2.12
CA ILE A 159 3.06 -13.45 -2.61
C ILE A 159 1.73 -13.28 -3.37
N THR A 160 0.80 -12.49 -2.81
CA THR A 160 -0.49 -12.20 -3.44
C THR A 160 -0.29 -11.41 -4.72
N PHE A 161 0.49 -10.33 -4.65
CA PHE A 161 0.85 -9.49 -5.79
C PHE A 161 1.49 -10.30 -6.92
N ALA A 162 2.43 -11.19 -6.58
CA ALA A 162 3.07 -12.05 -7.58
C ALA A 162 2.06 -12.98 -8.27
N LYS A 163 1.09 -13.54 -7.56
CA LYS A 163 0.06 -14.41 -8.15
C LYS A 163 -0.94 -13.66 -9.02
N GLU A 164 -1.38 -12.50 -8.57
CA GLU A 164 -2.47 -11.76 -9.21
C GLU A 164 -1.98 -10.88 -10.36
N LYS A 165 -0.79 -10.28 -10.23
CA LYS A 165 -0.29 -9.25 -11.15
C LYS A 165 0.91 -9.71 -11.97
N ILE A 166 1.94 -10.27 -11.34
CA ILE A 166 3.17 -10.68 -12.05
C ILE A 166 2.95 -11.96 -12.87
N LEU A 167 2.30 -12.97 -12.27
CA LEU A 167 2.19 -14.30 -12.85
C LEU A 167 1.47 -14.34 -14.22
N PRO A 168 0.35 -13.64 -14.44
CA PRO A 168 -0.30 -13.62 -15.76
C PRO A 168 0.62 -13.06 -16.85
N LEU A 169 1.28 -11.93 -16.57
CA LEU A 169 2.19 -11.25 -17.49
C LEU A 169 3.42 -12.10 -17.77
N PHE A 170 3.98 -12.71 -16.71
CA PHE A 170 5.09 -13.64 -16.82
C PHE A 170 4.76 -14.83 -17.73
N LYS A 171 3.59 -15.46 -17.57
CA LYS A 171 3.16 -16.58 -18.44
C LYS A 171 3.07 -16.17 -19.90
N GLN A 172 2.44 -15.02 -20.17
CA GLN A 172 2.29 -14.49 -21.52
C GLN A 172 3.66 -14.18 -22.15
N TYR A 173 4.55 -13.54 -21.40
CA TYR A 173 5.91 -13.24 -21.83
C TYR A 173 6.69 -14.52 -22.16
N VAL A 174 6.65 -15.52 -21.28
CA VAL A 174 7.34 -16.79 -21.49
C VAL A 174 6.82 -17.53 -22.72
N ALA A 175 5.51 -17.51 -22.97
CA ALA A 175 4.92 -18.12 -24.16
C ALA A 175 5.43 -17.44 -25.45
N ASN A 176 5.46 -16.11 -25.47
CA ASN A 176 5.69 -15.33 -26.69
C ASN A 176 7.17 -15.10 -27.01
N GLU A 177 8.03 -15.03 -26.00
CA GLU A 177 9.40 -14.55 -26.16
C GLU A 177 10.41 -15.65 -26.54
N GLY A 178 11.44 -15.25 -27.29
CA GLY A 178 12.53 -16.12 -27.72
C GLY A 178 13.69 -16.21 -26.71
N ALA A 179 14.65 -17.09 -26.99
CA ALA A 179 15.78 -17.41 -26.10
C ALA A 179 16.55 -16.17 -25.59
N ASN A 180 16.80 -15.17 -26.44
CA ASN A 180 17.52 -13.96 -26.04
C ASN A 180 16.82 -13.19 -24.91
N ASN A 181 15.50 -12.98 -25.03
CA ASN A 181 14.73 -12.22 -24.05
C ASN A 181 14.49 -13.04 -22.78
N LEU A 182 14.27 -14.35 -22.92
CA LEU A 182 14.20 -15.27 -21.78
C LEU A 182 15.54 -15.39 -21.05
N GLY A 183 16.68 -15.32 -21.74
CA GLY A 183 18.01 -15.29 -21.13
C GLY A 183 18.23 -14.04 -20.28
N LYS A 184 17.79 -12.87 -20.74
CA LYS A 184 17.82 -11.64 -19.94
C LYS A 184 16.96 -11.75 -18.68
N LEU A 185 15.74 -12.28 -18.82
CA LEU A 185 14.84 -12.51 -17.69
C LEU A 185 15.43 -13.55 -16.71
N SER A 186 16.00 -14.63 -17.23
CA SER A 186 16.70 -15.68 -16.48
C SER A 186 17.81 -15.11 -15.61
N LYS A 187 18.69 -14.27 -16.20
CA LYS A 187 19.76 -13.60 -15.46
C LYS A 187 19.21 -12.71 -14.34
N SER A 188 18.22 -11.87 -14.64
CA SER A 188 17.59 -10.99 -13.65
C SER A 188 16.97 -11.78 -12.50
N LEU A 189 16.26 -12.87 -12.80
CA LEU A 189 15.66 -13.74 -11.78
C LEU A 189 16.72 -14.47 -10.95
N ASN A 190 17.82 -14.94 -11.55
CA ASN A 190 18.91 -15.58 -10.81
C ASN A 190 19.59 -14.61 -9.83
N ASP A 191 19.87 -13.39 -10.27
CA ASP A 191 20.48 -12.35 -9.42
C ASP A 191 19.58 -12.06 -8.19
N ILE A 192 18.29 -11.85 -8.44
CA ILE A 192 17.30 -11.62 -7.37
C ILE A 192 17.15 -12.84 -6.47
N TYR A 193 17.14 -14.06 -7.03
CA TYR A 193 17.00 -15.29 -6.26
C TYR A 193 18.18 -15.51 -5.30
N ASN A 194 19.40 -15.18 -5.73
CA ASN A 194 20.59 -15.33 -4.89
C ASN A 194 20.60 -14.34 -3.73
N MET A 195 20.19 -13.09 -3.99
CA MET A 195 20.18 -12.01 -3.01
C MET A 195 18.87 -11.93 -2.22
N GLY A 196 17.89 -12.77 -2.54
CA GLY A 196 16.51 -12.64 -2.08
C GLY A 196 16.19 -13.41 -0.80
N ASP A 197 15.20 -12.90 -0.05
CA ASP A 197 14.67 -13.57 1.12
C ASP A 197 13.88 -14.85 0.76
N LEU A 198 13.40 -15.56 1.78
CA LEU A 198 12.63 -16.80 1.57
C LEU A 198 11.34 -16.57 0.76
N ASP A 199 10.72 -15.39 0.89
CA ASP A 199 9.51 -15.06 0.15
C ASP A 199 9.85 -14.86 -1.33
N VAL A 200 10.94 -14.14 -1.65
CA VAL A 200 11.44 -13.97 -3.03
C VAL A 200 11.80 -15.31 -3.66
N LYS A 201 12.58 -16.14 -2.95
CA LYS A 201 12.94 -17.49 -3.43
C LYS A 201 11.70 -18.33 -3.64
N GLY A 202 10.72 -18.23 -2.74
CA GLY A 202 9.45 -18.93 -2.82
C GLY A 202 8.60 -18.47 -4.01
N ILE A 203 8.51 -17.16 -4.27
CA ILE A 203 7.80 -16.59 -5.41
C ILE A 203 8.42 -17.09 -6.72
N ILE A 204 9.74 -16.97 -6.88
CA ILE A 204 10.41 -17.39 -8.11
C ILE A 204 10.21 -18.89 -8.34
N SER A 205 10.47 -19.74 -7.35
CA SER A 205 10.39 -21.19 -7.50
C SER A 205 8.96 -21.72 -7.59
N TYR A 206 8.10 -21.44 -6.61
CA TYR A 206 6.78 -22.05 -6.47
C TYR A 206 5.66 -21.33 -7.22
N ILE A 207 5.83 -20.05 -7.55
CA ILE A 207 4.80 -19.27 -8.25
C ILE A 207 5.16 -19.12 -9.72
N LEU A 208 6.34 -18.57 -10.03
CA LEU A 208 6.72 -18.28 -11.42
C LEU A 208 7.12 -19.55 -12.17
N PHE A 209 8.22 -20.19 -11.78
CA PHE A 209 8.74 -21.38 -12.49
C PHE A 209 7.76 -22.56 -12.44
N ASN A 210 7.07 -22.76 -11.32
CA ASN A 210 6.08 -23.82 -11.20
C ASN A 210 4.81 -23.59 -12.04
N SER A 211 4.67 -22.43 -12.68
CA SER A 211 3.56 -22.15 -13.58
C SER A 211 3.84 -22.44 -15.04
N ILE A 212 5.10 -22.70 -15.39
CA ILE A 212 5.52 -23.00 -16.75
C ILE A 212 5.25 -24.48 -17.01
N GLU A 213 4.53 -24.77 -18.09
CA GLU A 213 4.24 -26.14 -18.53
C GLU A 213 5.27 -26.61 -19.56
N ASP A 214 5.58 -25.76 -20.55
CA ASP A 214 6.59 -26.01 -21.58
C ASP A 214 7.99 -26.20 -20.97
N GLU A 215 8.54 -27.41 -21.16
CA GLU A 215 9.84 -27.81 -20.66
C GLU A 215 11.00 -27.07 -21.30
N LYS A 216 10.94 -26.81 -22.61
CA LYS A 216 11.99 -26.07 -23.32
C LYS A 216 12.07 -24.63 -22.83
N LYS A 217 10.92 -23.97 -22.68
CA LYS A 217 10.85 -22.60 -22.14
C LYS A 217 11.37 -22.53 -20.70
N ARG A 218 11.06 -23.54 -19.89
CA ARG A 218 11.57 -23.69 -18.53
C ARG A 218 13.10 -23.85 -18.51
N GLU A 219 13.66 -24.70 -19.36
CA GLU A 219 15.12 -24.89 -19.47
C GLU A 219 15.83 -23.59 -19.86
N MET A 220 15.29 -22.86 -20.84
CA MET A 220 15.81 -21.54 -21.22
C MET A 220 15.83 -20.55 -20.04
N LEU A 221 14.78 -20.53 -19.23
CA LEU A 221 14.74 -19.66 -18.05
C LEU A 221 15.66 -20.10 -16.92
N LEU A 222 16.02 -21.39 -16.86
CA LEU A 222 16.96 -21.92 -15.89
C LEU A 222 18.42 -21.77 -16.33
N GLU A 223 18.70 -21.39 -17.58
CA GLU A 223 20.05 -21.37 -18.16
C GLU A 223 21.07 -20.63 -17.28
N ASN A 224 20.73 -19.44 -16.79
CA ASN A 224 21.65 -18.61 -15.97
C ASN A 224 21.64 -18.98 -14.48
N PHE A 225 20.79 -19.93 -14.04
CA PHE A 225 20.78 -20.35 -12.65
C PHE A 225 21.96 -21.27 -12.35
N THR A 226 22.52 -21.16 -11.14
CA THR A 226 23.53 -22.12 -10.68
C THR A 226 22.94 -23.51 -10.57
N GLU A 227 23.75 -24.56 -10.73
CA GLU A 227 23.30 -25.95 -10.60
C GLU A 227 22.63 -26.23 -9.25
N ALA A 228 23.11 -25.60 -8.17
CA ALA A 228 22.48 -25.69 -6.86
C ALA A 228 21.06 -25.10 -6.87
N ASN A 229 20.86 -23.91 -7.43
CA ASN A 229 19.56 -23.27 -7.49
C ASN A 229 18.60 -23.99 -8.42
N LYS A 230 19.09 -24.48 -9.58
CA LYS A 230 18.31 -25.30 -10.51
C LYS A 230 17.71 -26.52 -9.79
N LYS A 231 18.51 -27.26 -9.03
CA LYS A 231 18.03 -28.42 -8.26
C LYS A 231 16.90 -28.07 -7.30
N VAL A 232 17.02 -26.94 -6.59
CA VAL A 232 15.97 -26.47 -5.67
C VAL A 232 14.69 -26.11 -6.42
N ILE A 233 14.79 -25.37 -7.51
CA ILE A 233 13.65 -24.95 -8.31
C ILE A 233 12.98 -26.16 -8.99
N VAL A 234 13.75 -27.10 -9.52
CA VAL A 234 13.21 -28.32 -10.14
C VAL A 234 12.49 -29.19 -9.11
N ALA A 235 13.04 -29.32 -7.90
CA ALA A 235 12.37 -30.05 -6.82
C ALA A 235 10.99 -29.45 -6.48
N ALA A 236 10.83 -28.13 -6.58
CA ALA A 236 9.56 -27.44 -6.36
C ALA A 236 8.44 -27.88 -7.33
N PHE A 237 8.79 -28.35 -8.53
CA PHE A 237 7.78 -28.82 -9.51
C PHE A 237 7.03 -30.06 -9.04
N SER A 238 7.69 -30.93 -8.28
CA SER A 238 7.06 -32.10 -7.69
C SER A 238 5.97 -31.75 -6.65
N LEU A 239 5.90 -30.48 -6.24
CA LEU A 239 4.91 -29.95 -5.30
C LEU A 239 3.71 -29.28 -6.00
N ARG A 240 3.72 -29.19 -7.34
CA ARG A 240 2.60 -28.64 -8.12
C ARG A 240 1.31 -29.40 -7.80
N GLY A 241 0.25 -28.67 -7.47
CA GLY A 241 -1.07 -29.24 -7.17
C GLY A 241 -1.20 -29.98 -5.83
N LYS A 242 -0.12 -30.13 -5.06
CA LYS A 242 -0.18 -30.77 -3.74
C LYS A 242 -0.72 -29.78 -2.69
N LYS A 243 -1.80 -30.16 -1.98
CA LYS A 243 -2.27 -29.45 -0.78
C LYS A 243 -1.36 -29.80 0.40
N ILE A 244 -0.28 -29.05 0.55
CA ILE A 244 0.64 -29.20 1.69
C ILE A 244 0.02 -28.49 2.90
N LYS A 245 -0.29 -29.25 3.95
CA LYS A 245 -0.70 -28.64 5.23
C LYS A 245 0.50 -27.88 5.81
N PRO A 246 0.37 -26.60 6.22
CA PRO A 246 1.43 -25.92 6.95
C PRO A 246 1.80 -26.76 8.19
N GLU A 247 3.09 -26.92 8.43
CA GLU A 247 3.63 -28.00 9.26
C GLU A 247 3.21 -27.93 10.75
N LYS A 248 3.29 -29.11 11.38
CA LYS A 248 2.64 -29.63 12.59
C LYS A 248 2.40 -28.64 13.75
N PRO A 249 1.25 -28.76 14.44
CA PRO A 249 1.01 -28.04 15.69
C PRO A 249 2.15 -28.33 16.66
N LYS A 250 2.68 -27.27 17.29
CA LYS A 250 3.73 -27.38 18.31
C LYS A 250 3.30 -28.47 19.31
N LYS A 251 4.16 -29.49 19.54
CA LYS A 251 3.92 -30.47 20.60
C LYS A 251 3.65 -29.68 21.89
N LYS A 252 2.51 -29.94 22.54
CA LYS A 252 2.21 -29.40 23.87
C LYS A 252 3.40 -29.74 24.78
N ARG A 253 3.96 -28.75 25.47
CA ARG A 253 4.98 -29.00 26.50
C ARG A 253 4.38 -29.99 27.51
N SER A 254 5.09 -31.08 27.80
CA SER A 254 4.64 -32.15 28.69
C SER A 254 4.41 -31.62 30.12
N GLY A 255 3.41 -32.17 30.81
CA GLY A 255 2.93 -31.74 32.14
C GLY A 255 4.01 -31.57 33.21
N MET A 256 5.13 -32.31 33.15
CA MET A 256 6.26 -32.16 34.10
C MET A 256 6.80 -30.73 34.22
N PHE A 257 6.75 -29.93 33.13
CA PHE A 257 7.27 -28.55 33.20
C PHE A 257 6.29 -27.57 33.86
N MET A 258 4.99 -27.86 33.82
CA MET A 258 3.95 -27.06 34.53
C MET A 258 3.95 -27.39 36.02
N GLU A 259 4.05 -28.67 36.37
CA GLU A 259 4.06 -29.15 37.76
C GLU A 259 5.30 -28.64 38.52
N ALA A 260 6.47 -28.57 37.85
CA ALA A 260 7.67 -27.96 38.41
C ALA A 260 7.58 -26.43 38.57
N LEU A 261 6.72 -25.76 37.79
CA LEU A 261 6.48 -24.31 37.86
C LEU A 261 5.49 -23.97 38.99
N GLU A 262 4.46 -24.79 39.18
CA GLU A 262 3.49 -24.66 40.28
C GLU A 262 4.11 -25.01 41.64
N ALA A 263 4.95 -26.06 41.71
CA ALA A 263 5.66 -26.42 42.94
C ALA A 263 6.60 -25.31 43.43
N LYS A 264 7.24 -24.56 42.51
CA LYS A 264 8.08 -23.40 42.86
C LYS A 264 7.30 -22.18 43.32
N GLN A 265 6.05 -22.02 42.90
CA GLN A 265 5.19 -20.91 43.34
C GLN A 265 4.54 -21.19 44.71
N GLN A 266 4.33 -22.46 45.07
CA GLN A 266 3.80 -22.84 46.38
C GLN A 266 4.87 -22.91 47.47
N ALA A 267 6.12 -23.21 47.13
CA ALA A 267 7.24 -23.24 48.09
C ALA A 267 7.78 -21.85 48.50
N GLY A 268 7.21 -20.76 47.96
CA GLY A 268 7.60 -19.38 48.23
C GLY A 268 6.65 -18.58 49.11
N LYS A 269 5.74 -19.24 49.84
CA LYS A 269 4.87 -18.64 50.86
C LYS A 269 5.19 -19.18 52.24
#